data_AF-A0A929I6F3-F1
#
_entry.id   AF-A0A929I6F3-F1
#
_cell.length_a   1.000
_cell.length_b   1.000
_cell.length_c   1.000
_cell.angle_alpha   90.00
_cell.angle_beta   90.00
_cell.angle_gamma   90.00
#
_symmetry.space_group_name_H-M   'P 1'
#
loop_
_entity.id
_entity.type
_entity.pdbx_description
1 polymer ?
#
loop_
_entity_poly.entity_id
_entity_poly.type
_entity_poly.pdbx_seq_one_letter_code
_entity_poly.pdbx_strand_id
1 'polypeptide(L)'
;MEKKKNTIDWQVEIYLHPNPEIRSFLTNTEISAYRVEKFKKPLEKEWEHTLKQLGVIGAQVAKEILALQDVNEIHIKPKEIRIKKEISSSWETIEKKVVEILTRALRRKQIKVVKRRG
;
A
#
# COMPACT_ATOMS: atom_id res chain seq x y z
N MET A 1 -19.61 19.65 -22.40
CA MET A 1 -19.77 18.66 -21.30
C MET A 1 -18.39 18.32 -20.76
N GLU A 2 -17.95 19.01 -19.72
CA GLU A 2 -16.69 18.68 -19.04
C GLU A 2 -16.85 17.34 -18.32
N LYS A 3 -16.15 16.32 -18.82
CA LYS A 3 -15.92 15.11 -18.05
C LYS A 3 -15.08 15.51 -16.84
N LYS A 4 -15.68 15.54 -15.65
CA LYS A 4 -14.94 15.54 -14.39
C LYS A 4 -14.00 14.33 -14.42
N LYS A 5 -12.73 14.54 -14.80
CA LYS A 5 -11.68 13.55 -14.62
C LYS A 5 -11.65 13.27 -13.13
N ASN A 6 -12.07 12.07 -12.73
CA ASN A 6 -11.91 11.59 -11.36
C ASN A 6 -10.43 11.73 -11.01
N THR A 7 -10.09 12.72 -10.20
CA THR A 7 -8.73 13.03 -9.70
C THR A 7 -8.14 11.92 -8.82
N ILE A 8 -8.87 10.81 -8.66
CA ILE A 8 -8.51 9.67 -7.81
C ILE A 8 -7.60 8.67 -8.56
N ASP A 9 -7.75 8.54 -9.88
CA ASP A 9 -6.98 7.56 -10.68
C ASP A 9 -5.48 7.87 -10.79
N TRP A 10 -5.06 9.09 -10.43
CA TRP A 10 -3.70 9.57 -10.68
C TRP A 10 -2.79 9.46 -9.44
N GLN A 11 -3.27 8.85 -8.36
CA GLN A 11 -2.53 8.78 -7.10
C GLN A 11 -1.73 7.49 -6.92
N VAL A 12 -2.09 6.43 -7.65
CA VAL A 12 -1.45 5.11 -7.57
C VAL A 12 -1.17 4.64 -9.00
N GLU A 13 0.11 4.48 -9.33
CA GLU A 13 0.55 3.88 -10.60
C GLU A 13 0.95 2.42 -10.37
N ILE A 14 0.66 1.56 -11.34
CA ILE A 14 0.99 0.13 -11.26
C ILE A 14 2.12 -0.16 -12.24
N TYR A 15 3.25 -0.60 -11.71
CA TYR A 15 4.36 -1.10 -12.51
C TYR A 15 4.31 -2.62 -12.62
N LEU A 16 4.25 -3.09 -13.87
CA LEU A 16 4.23 -4.51 -14.23
C LEU A 16 5.66 -5.02 -14.37
N HIS A 17 6.05 -5.97 -13.51
CA HIS A 17 7.36 -6.60 -13.58
C HIS A 17 7.39 -7.72 -14.62
N PRO A 18 8.57 -8.11 -15.13
CA PRO A 18 8.71 -9.32 -15.96
C PRO A 18 8.26 -10.61 -15.24
N ASN A 19 8.36 -10.64 -13.91
CA ASN A 19 7.81 -11.71 -13.10
C ASN A 19 6.29 -11.49 -12.92
N PRO A 20 5.42 -12.40 -13.40
CA PRO A 20 3.97 -12.21 -13.39
C PRO A 20 3.35 -12.31 -11.99
N GLU A 21 4.07 -12.78 -10.98
CA GLU A 21 3.65 -12.82 -9.59
C GLU A 21 3.98 -11.54 -8.81
N ILE A 22 4.67 -10.57 -9.43
CA ILE A 22 5.09 -9.32 -8.76
C ILE A 22 4.50 -8.10 -9.47
N ARG A 23 3.90 -7.20 -8.69
CA ARG A 23 3.53 -5.84 -9.12
C ARG A 23 3.98 -4.83 -8.08
N SER A 24 4.39 -3.65 -8.55
CA SER A 24 4.66 -2.51 -7.67
C SER A 24 3.57 -1.46 -7.83
N PHE A 25 3.07 -0.98 -6.70
CA PHE A 25 2.09 0.10 -6.61
C PHE A 25 2.83 1.35 -6.12
N LEU A 26 2.99 2.32 -7.01
CA LEU A 26 3.75 3.54 -6.80
C LEU A 26 2.80 4.67 -6.41
N THR A 27 3.15 5.45 -5.39
CA THR A 27 2.34 6.59 -4.94
C THR A 27 3.12 7.89 -5.06
N ASN A 28 2.44 8.98 -5.38
CA ASN A 28 3.09 10.30 -5.47
C ASN A 28 3.48 10.88 -4.09
N THR A 29 2.83 10.40 -3.03
CA THR A 29 2.99 10.85 -1.64
C THR A 29 3.48 9.69 -0.78
N GLU A 30 4.20 10.01 0.29
CA GLU A 30 4.73 9.02 1.21
C GLU A 30 3.64 8.37 2.08
N ILE A 31 3.50 7.05 1.97
CA ILE A 31 2.59 6.20 2.74
C ILE A 31 3.22 5.65 4.03
N SER A 32 4.55 5.51 4.09
CA SER A 32 5.30 5.07 5.27
C SER A 32 6.45 6.02 5.62
N ALA A 33 7.03 5.86 6.80
CA ALA A 33 8.32 6.47 7.13
C ALA A 33 9.44 6.00 6.18
N TYR A 34 10.56 6.74 6.13
CA TYR A 34 11.74 6.47 5.28
C TYR A 34 12.50 5.20 5.69
N ARG A 35 11.88 4.05 5.46
CA ARG A 35 12.37 2.70 5.73
C ARG A 35 11.92 1.76 4.62
N VAL A 36 12.71 0.71 4.41
CA VAL A 36 12.36 -0.38 3.49
C VAL A 36 12.13 -1.61 4.34
N GLU A 37 10.88 -2.04 4.43
CA GLU A 37 10.52 -3.21 5.22
C GLU A 37 9.93 -4.30 4.34
N LYS A 38 10.24 -5.55 4.66
CA LYS A 38 9.75 -6.74 3.97
C LYS A 38 8.95 -7.59 4.94
N PHE A 39 7.76 -8.00 4.52
CA PHE A 39 6.89 -8.90 5.26
C PHE A 39 6.51 -10.07 4.35
N LYS A 40 6.80 -11.29 4.79
CA LYS A 40 6.48 -12.52 4.08
C LYS A 40 5.66 -13.42 5.01
N LYS A 41 4.66 -14.12 4.48
CA LYS A 41 3.89 -15.10 5.24
C LYS A 41 4.64 -16.45 5.32
N PRO A 42 4.53 -17.18 6.45
CA PRO A 42 3.95 -16.75 7.72
C PRO A 42 4.79 -15.65 8.38
N LEU A 43 4.13 -14.74 9.10
CA LEU A 43 4.80 -13.58 9.71
C LEU A 43 5.71 -14.03 10.87
N GLU A 44 6.93 -13.51 10.90
CA GLU A 44 7.91 -13.77 11.96
C GLU A 44 7.50 -13.09 13.28
N LYS A 45 7.98 -13.58 14.43
CA LYS A 45 7.59 -13.06 15.76
C LYS A 45 7.75 -11.54 15.93
N GLU A 46 8.77 -10.96 15.31
CA GLU A 46 9.12 -9.54 15.43
C GLU A 46 8.34 -8.61 14.47
N TRP A 47 7.47 -9.14 13.62
CA TRP A 47 6.82 -8.36 12.55
C TRP A 47 6.03 -7.15 13.08
N GLU A 48 5.42 -7.26 14.25
CA GLU A 48 4.66 -6.17 14.87
C GLU A 48 5.57 -5.00 15.27
N HIS A 49 6.78 -5.29 15.74
CA HIS A 49 7.76 -4.26 16.07
C HIS A 49 8.19 -3.53 14.79
N THR A 50 8.49 -4.28 13.72
CA THR A 50 8.83 -3.72 12.41
C THR A 50 7.70 -2.86 11.84
N LEU A 51 6.44 -3.31 11.97
CA LEU A 51 5.29 -2.51 11.54
C LEU A 51 5.19 -1.16 12.24
N LYS A 52 5.45 -1.09 13.55
CA LYS A 52 5.40 0.17 14.30
C LYS A 52 6.36 1.22 13.72
N GLN A 53 7.48 0.80 13.14
CA GLN A 53 8.48 1.69 12.55
C GLN A 53 8.02 2.35 11.25
N LEU A 54 6.98 1.83 10.58
CA LEU A 54 6.41 2.42 9.36
C LEU A 54 5.54 3.64 9.63
N GLY A 55 5.22 3.91 10.90
CA GLY A 55 4.22 4.88 11.32
C GLY A 55 2.79 4.36 11.15
N VAL A 56 1.81 5.05 11.76
CA VAL A 56 0.42 4.58 11.88
C VAL A 56 -0.21 4.20 10.53
N ILE A 57 -0.05 5.07 9.51
CA ILE A 57 -0.65 4.86 8.19
C ILE A 57 0.04 3.71 7.44
N GLY A 58 1.38 3.70 7.41
CA GLY A 58 2.15 2.65 6.74
C GLY A 58 1.91 1.27 7.37
N ALA A 59 1.87 1.21 8.71
CA ALA A 59 1.56 -0.02 9.44
C ALA A 59 0.17 -0.54 9.10
N GLN A 60 -0.83 0.34 9.06
CA GLN A 60 -2.21 -0.04 8.72
C GLN A 60 -2.31 -0.58 7.29
N VAL A 61 -1.66 0.10 6.33
CA VAL A 61 -1.62 -0.34 4.93
C VAL A 61 -0.98 -1.71 4.79
N ALA A 62 0.18 -1.92 5.43
CA ALA A 62 0.87 -3.20 5.41
C ALA A 62 -0.01 -4.32 5.98
N LYS A 63 -0.70 -4.08 7.12
CA LYS A 63 -1.65 -5.04 7.71
C LYS A 63 -2.82 -5.37 6.78
N GLU A 64 -3.46 -4.36 6.20
CA GLU A 64 -4.62 -4.56 5.31
C GLU A 64 -4.24 -5.36 4.06
N ILE A 65 -3.07 -5.09 3.47
CA ILE A 65 -2.61 -5.83 2.28
C ILE A 65 -2.17 -7.25 2.65
N LEU A 66 -1.46 -7.44 3.76
CA LEU A 66 -1.09 -8.78 4.25
C LEU A 66 -2.33 -9.61 4.64
N ALA A 67 -3.45 -8.99 5.01
CA ALA A 67 -4.69 -9.71 5.28
C ALA A 67 -5.35 -10.28 4.01
N LEU A 68 -4.93 -9.85 2.81
CA LEU A 68 -5.40 -10.45 1.56
C LEU A 68 -4.86 -11.88 1.44
N GLN A 69 -5.76 -12.85 1.25
CA GLN A 69 -5.41 -14.28 1.17
C GLN A 69 -4.41 -14.57 0.04
N ASP A 70 -4.59 -13.91 -1.10
CA ASP A 70 -3.79 -14.09 -2.32
C ASP A 70 -2.41 -13.42 -2.29
N VAL A 71 -2.06 -12.72 -1.20
CA VAL A 71 -0.78 -12.04 -1.04
C VAL A 71 0.14 -12.86 -0.15
N ASN A 72 1.33 -13.20 -0.67
CA ASN A 72 2.35 -13.97 0.05
C ASN A 72 3.37 -13.04 0.72
N GLU A 73 3.80 -12.00 0.02
CA GLU A 73 4.87 -11.12 0.47
C GLU A 73 4.61 -9.67 0.03
N ILE A 74 4.96 -8.72 0.89
CA ILE A 74 4.99 -7.29 0.55
C ILE A 74 6.33 -6.67 0.92
N HIS A 75 6.80 -5.75 0.09
CA HIS A 75 7.86 -4.80 0.45
C HIS A 75 7.26 -3.42 0.46
N ILE A 76 7.39 -2.70 1.57
CA ILE A 76 6.92 -1.34 1.71
C ILE A 76 8.10 -0.38 1.77
N LYS A 77 8.01 0.65 0.95
CA LYS A 77 8.89 1.82 0.92
C LYS A 77 8.02 3.07 1.04
N PRO A 78 8.60 4.26 1.28
CA PRO A 78 7.83 5.49 1.43
C PRO A 78 6.79 5.71 0.33
N LYS A 79 7.13 5.46 -0.93
CA LYS A 79 6.29 5.73 -2.11
C LYS A 79 6.00 4.51 -2.97
N GLU A 80 6.27 3.31 -2.47
CA GLU A 80 6.09 2.06 -3.23
C GLU A 80 5.61 0.97 -2.28
N ILE A 81 4.62 0.20 -2.72
CA ILE A 81 4.37 -1.14 -2.19
C ILE A 81 4.59 -2.14 -3.31
N ARG A 82 5.57 -3.01 -3.14
CA ARG A 82 5.73 -4.18 -3.98
C ARG A 82 4.99 -5.34 -3.36
N ILE A 83 4.21 -6.03 -4.17
CA ILE A 83 3.45 -7.20 -3.74
C ILE A 83 3.92 -8.39 -4.56
N LYS A 84 4.11 -9.51 -3.88
CA LYS A 84 4.20 -10.83 -4.49
C LYS A 84 2.97 -11.64 -4.11
N LYS A 85 2.18 -12.02 -5.12
CA LYS A 85 0.98 -12.85 -4.95
C LYS A 85 1.32 -14.34 -4.87
N GLU A 86 0.34 -15.15 -4.49
CA GLU A 86 0.40 -16.59 -4.72
C GLU A 86 0.38 -16.92 -6.21
N ILE A 87 1.02 -18.03 -6.58
CA ILE A 87 1.19 -18.42 -8.00
C ILE A 87 -0.17 -18.60 -8.69
N SER A 88 -1.13 -19.22 -8.01
CA SER A 88 -2.48 -19.52 -8.54
C SER A 88 -3.44 -18.34 -8.57
N SER A 89 -3.14 -17.22 -7.89
CA SER A 89 -4.08 -16.10 -7.77
C SER A 89 -4.08 -15.19 -9.00
N SER A 90 -5.19 -14.51 -9.28
CA SER A 90 -5.25 -13.48 -10.33
C SER A 90 -4.99 -12.09 -9.78
N TRP A 91 -4.39 -11.21 -10.59
CA TRP A 91 -4.12 -9.84 -10.18
C TRP A 91 -5.36 -8.95 -10.14
N GLU A 92 -6.37 -9.21 -10.96
CA GLU A 92 -7.54 -8.35 -11.12
C GLU A 92 -8.19 -7.97 -9.77
N THR A 93 -8.40 -8.96 -8.91
CA THR A 93 -8.98 -8.74 -7.57
C THR A 93 -7.98 -8.09 -6.61
N ILE A 94 -6.70 -8.48 -6.67
CA ILE A 94 -5.65 -7.97 -5.78
C ILE A 94 -5.41 -6.48 -6.04
N GLU A 95 -5.28 -6.10 -7.32
CA GLU A 95 -5.03 -4.72 -7.73
C GLU A 95 -6.14 -3.79 -7.28
N LYS A 96 -7.40 -4.16 -7.53
CA LYS A 96 -8.54 -3.35 -7.11
C LYS A 96 -8.51 -3.09 -5.60
N LYS A 97 -8.31 -4.13 -4.79
CA LYS A 97 -8.26 -4.00 -3.32
C LYS A 97 -7.07 -3.17 -2.86
N VAL A 98 -5.89 -3.36 -3.45
CA VAL A 98 -4.68 -2.63 -3.08
C VAL A 98 -4.80 -1.16 -3.44
N VAL A 99 -5.33 -0.83 -4.62
CA VAL A 99 -5.61 0.55 -5.02
C VAL A 99 -6.59 1.19 -4.03
N GLU A 100 -7.69 0.51 -3.67
CA GLU A 100 -8.65 1.01 -2.67
C GLU A 100 -8.00 1.28 -1.30
N ILE A 101 -7.14 0.38 -0.82
CA ILE A 101 -6.38 0.55 0.44
C ILE A 101 -5.48 1.79 0.35
N LEU A 102 -4.70 1.89 -0.72
CA LEU A 102 -3.75 2.98 -0.93
C LEU A 102 -4.45 4.33 -1.08
N THR A 103 -5.53 4.42 -1.87
CA THR A 103 -6.33 5.64 -2.01
C THR A 103 -6.87 6.11 -0.66
N ARG A 104 -7.37 5.20 0.19
CA ARG A 104 -7.83 5.56 1.55
C ARG A 104 -6.68 6.08 2.42
N ALA A 105 -5.51 5.45 2.35
CA ALA A 105 -4.32 5.88 3.09
C ALA A 105 -3.85 7.28 2.66
N LEU A 106 -3.80 7.54 1.36
CA LEU A 106 -3.41 8.82 0.79
C LEU A 106 -4.39 9.94 1.16
N ARG A 107 -5.69 9.67 1.14
CA ARG A 107 -6.70 10.62 1.65
C ARG A 107 -6.47 10.95 3.12
N ARG A 108 -6.20 9.96 3.97
CA ARG A 108 -5.89 10.20 5.40
C ARG A 108 -4.63 11.05 5.60
N LYS A 109 -3.60 10.88 4.77
CA LYS A 109 -2.38 11.72 4.79
C LYS A 109 -2.66 13.19 4.44
N GLN A 110 -3.64 13.46 3.57
CA GLN A 110 -4.01 14.82 3.17
C GLN A 110 -4.83 15.56 4.24
N ILE A 111 -5.45 14.84 5.18
CA ILE A 111 -6.20 15.44 6.29
C ILE A 111 -5.19 16.01 7.29
N LYS A 112 -4.91 17.32 7.18
CA LYS A 112 -4.19 18.07 8.22
C LYS A 112 -5.17 18.50 9.30
N VAL A 113 -5.02 17.97 10.51
CA VAL A 113 -5.75 18.46 11.68
C VAL A 113 -5.20 19.84 12.03
N VAL A 114 -5.96 20.89 11.69
CA VAL A 114 -5.65 22.25 12.14
C VAL A 114 -6.14 22.36 13.58
N LYS A 115 -5.24 22.34 14.57
CA LYS A 115 -5.61 22.70 15.94
C LYS A 115 -6.16 24.14 15.91
N ARG A 116 -7.45 24.31 16.18
CA ARG A 116 -7.97 25.64 16.56
C ARG A 116 -7.28 25.98 17.88
N ARG A 117 -6.41 26.99 17.87
CA ARG A 117 -5.93 27.62 19.10
C ARG A 117 -7.17 28.16 19.81
N GLY A 118 -7.48 27.57 20.98
CA GLY A 118 -8.27 28.21 22.01
C GLY A 118 -7.36 29.07 22.88
#